data_AF-A0A327MLN3-F1
#
_entry.id   AF-A0A327MLN3-F1
#
_cell.length_a   1.000
_cell.length_b   1.000
_cell.length_c   1.000
_cell.angle_alpha   90.00
_cell.angle_beta   90.00
_cell.angle_gamma   90.00
#
_symmetry.space_group_name_H-M   'P 1'
#
loop_
_entity.id
_entity.type
_entity.pdbx_description
1 polymer ?
#
loop_
_entity_poly.entity_id
_entity_poly.type
_entity_poly.pdbx_seq_one_letter_code
_entity_poly.pdbx_strand_id
1 'polypeptide(L)'
;MEAVKKSCPYCAEVIMAEAVLCKHCQSDLRQKIRIPPGGPLPSDKRMGPVSKVLVGIMIAIVLYLAFGFHVRDTPEDKDRMQAQDAVELCRQEVDSYSGPAVGKSVIAEACRKLEDEFRKSFGDVP
;
A
#
# COMPACT_ATOMS: atom_id res chain seq x y z
N MET A 1 4.41 58.95 -10.12
CA MET A 1 5.04 57.67 -10.53
C MET A 1 4.50 56.62 -9.57
N GLU A 2 3.61 55.74 -10.04
CA GLU A 2 3.00 54.69 -9.21
C GLU A 2 4.06 53.61 -8.94
N ALA A 3 4.36 53.33 -7.67
CA ALA A 3 5.32 52.29 -7.30
C ALA A 3 4.66 50.91 -7.41
N VAL A 4 4.95 50.19 -8.51
CA VAL A 4 4.43 48.84 -8.75
C VAL A 4 5.09 47.86 -7.78
N LYS A 5 4.29 47.08 -7.06
CA LYS A 5 4.76 46.06 -6.10
C LYS A 5 4.48 44.65 -6.65
N LYS A 6 5.35 43.69 -6.34
CA LYS A 6 5.22 42.27 -6.69
C LYS A 6 5.64 41.39 -5.51
N SER A 7 5.21 40.14 -5.47
CA SER A 7 5.72 39.19 -4.46
C SER A 7 7.05 38.58 -4.89
N CYS A 8 7.95 38.36 -3.93
CA CYS A 8 9.20 37.65 -4.13
C CYS A 8 8.91 36.18 -4.48
N PRO A 9 9.45 35.62 -5.58
CA PRO A 9 9.17 34.24 -5.98
C PRO A 9 9.81 33.18 -5.05
N TYR A 10 10.66 33.60 -4.11
CA TYR A 10 11.38 32.68 -3.21
C TYR A 10 10.79 32.64 -1.80
N CYS A 11 10.34 33.78 -1.28
CA CYS A 11 9.84 33.89 0.10
C CYS A 11 8.43 34.50 0.19
N ALA A 12 7.78 34.77 -0.95
CA ALA A 12 6.44 35.35 -1.08
C ALA A 12 6.24 36.78 -0.53
N GLU A 13 7.28 37.38 0.05
CA GLU A 13 7.20 38.75 0.57
C GLU A 13 6.88 39.79 -0.50
N VAL A 14 6.10 40.82 -0.13
CA VAL A 14 5.84 41.97 -1.00
C VAL A 14 7.08 42.85 -1.15
N ILE A 15 7.58 42.96 -2.39
CA ILE A 15 8.76 43.72 -2.77
C ILE A 15 8.43 44.72 -3.89
N MET A 16 9.30 45.71 -4.11
CA MET A 16 9.15 46.64 -5.24
C MET A 16 9.43 45.90 -6.57
N ALA A 17 8.72 46.25 -7.64
CA ALA A 17 8.85 45.56 -8.92
C ALA A 17 10.27 45.71 -9.53
N GLU A 18 10.91 46.84 -9.26
CA GLU A 18 12.29 47.18 -9.62
C GLU A 18 13.36 46.56 -8.70
N ALA A 19 12.96 45.85 -7.64
CA ALA A 19 13.91 45.26 -6.70
C ALA A 19 14.79 44.19 -7.40
N VAL A 20 16.10 44.39 -7.27
CA VAL A 20 17.16 43.49 -7.75
C VAL A 20 17.43 42.35 -6.77
N LEU A 21 17.27 42.60 -5.46
CA LEU A 21 17.53 41.66 -4.38
C LEU A 21 16.41 41.74 -3.35
N CYS A 22 15.93 40.59 -2.87
CA CYS A 22 14.96 40.58 -1.78
C CYS A 22 15.66 40.84 -0.44
N LYS A 23 15.17 41.78 0.38
CA LYS A 23 15.76 42.08 1.71
C LYS A 23 15.52 40.98 2.75
N HIS A 24 14.54 40.10 2.55
CA HIS A 24 14.18 39.10 3.57
C HIS A 24 14.92 37.78 3.36
N CYS A 25 14.97 37.28 2.12
CA CYS A 25 15.65 36.03 1.80
C CYS A 25 16.98 36.21 1.05
N GLN A 26 17.35 37.45 0.68
CA GLN A 26 18.60 37.77 -0.02
C GLN A 26 18.77 37.04 -1.37
N SER A 27 17.67 36.59 -1.97
CA SER A 27 17.71 35.99 -3.30
C SER A 27 17.82 37.06 -4.38
N ASP A 28 18.64 36.75 -5.40
CA ASP A 28 18.82 37.58 -6.58
C ASP A 28 17.60 37.46 -7.51
N LEU A 29 16.94 38.58 -7.77
CA LEU A 29 15.73 38.67 -8.59
C LEU A 29 16.01 39.08 -10.04
N ARG A 30 17.29 39.27 -10.42
CA ARG A 30 17.71 39.50 -11.81
C ARG A 30 17.55 38.25 -12.65
N GLN A 31 17.59 37.07 -12.04
CA GLN A 31 17.35 35.83 -12.74
C GLN A 31 15.88 35.78 -13.17
N LYS A 32 15.66 35.94 -14.48
CA LYS A 32 14.37 35.83 -15.13
C LYS A 32 13.94 34.36 -15.11
N ILE A 33 13.50 33.85 -13.95
CA ILE A 33 12.86 32.54 -13.90
C ILE A 33 11.60 32.67 -14.75
N ARG A 34 11.61 32.06 -15.94
CA ARG A 34 10.40 31.84 -16.71
C ARG A 34 9.62 30.76 -15.97
N ILE A 35 8.79 31.17 -15.01
CA ILE A 35 7.79 30.29 -14.43
C ILE A 35 6.55 30.42 -15.32
N PRO A 36 6.25 29.44 -16.21
CA PRO A 36 4.93 29.38 -16.82
C PRO A 36 3.89 29.11 -15.71
N PRO A 37 2.75 29.84 -15.68
CA PRO A 37 1.75 29.62 -14.67
C PRO A 37 0.95 28.34 -14.98
N GLY A 38 0.93 27.40 -14.03
CA GLY A 38 -0.19 26.48 -13.87
C GLY A 38 -0.25 25.23 -14.75
N GLY A 39 0.87 24.53 -14.97
CA GLY A 39 0.83 23.16 -15.49
C GLY A 39 1.59 22.19 -14.56
N PRO A 40 1.12 20.96 -14.31
CA PRO A 40 1.99 19.93 -13.78
C PRO A 40 3.15 19.77 -14.77
N LEU A 41 4.40 19.89 -14.33
CA LEU A 41 5.54 19.61 -15.18
C LEU A 41 5.52 18.11 -15.50
N PRO A 42 5.28 17.66 -16.75
CA PRO A 42 5.80 16.36 -17.14
C PRO A 42 7.32 16.53 -17.15
N SER A 43 7.98 15.89 -16.20
CA SER A 43 9.42 15.67 -16.24
C SER A 43 9.67 14.80 -17.47
N ASP A 44 9.95 15.44 -18.62
CA ASP A 44 10.53 14.77 -19.78
C ASP A 44 11.95 14.39 -19.39
N LYS A 45 12.07 13.32 -18.59
CA LYS A 45 13.33 12.60 -18.50
C LYS A 45 13.51 12.04 -19.89
N ARG A 46 14.40 12.64 -20.69
CA ARG A 46 14.99 12.00 -21.86
C ARG A 46 15.64 10.71 -21.39
N MET A 47 14.82 9.68 -21.33
CA MET A 47 15.15 8.44 -20.66
C MET A 47 15.98 7.64 -21.63
N GLY A 48 17.29 7.56 -21.36
CA GLY A 48 18.20 6.71 -22.12
C GLY A 48 17.67 5.27 -22.22
N PRO A 49 18.12 4.49 -23.22
CA PRO A 49 17.51 3.21 -23.59
C PRO A 49 17.36 2.24 -22.41
N VAL A 50 18.31 2.23 -21.48
CA VAL A 50 18.31 1.40 -20.27
C VAL A 50 17.10 1.67 -19.36
N SER A 51 16.71 2.93 -19.22
CA SER A 51 15.64 3.30 -18.28
C SER A 51 14.24 3.05 -18.87
N LYS A 52 14.07 3.04 -20.20
CA LYS A 52 12.83 2.54 -20.82
C LYS A 52 12.64 1.04 -20.59
N VAL A 53 13.72 0.25 -20.64
CA VAL A 53 13.68 -1.20 -20.37
C VAL A 53 13.28 -1.46 -18.93
N LEU A 54 13.86 -0.73 -17.96
CA LEU A 54 13.50 -0.85 -16.55
C LEU A 54 12.02 -0.52 -16.30
N VAL A 55 11.49 0.56 -16.91
CA VAL A 55 10.07 0.90 -16.78
C VAL A 55 9.18 -0.19 -17.37
N GLY A 56 9.54 -0.74 -18.54
CA GLY A 56 8.81 -1.85 -19.15
C GLY A 56 8.78 -3.10 -18.27
N ILE A 57 9.91 -3.48 -17.68
CA ILE A 57 10.01 -4.61 -16.74
C ILE A 57 9.15 -4.36 -15.50
N MET A 58 9.20 -3.17 -14.90
CA MET A 58 8.38 -2.84 -13.74
C MET A 58 6.89 -2.91 -14.05
N ILE A 59 6.45 -2.40 -15.20
CA ILE A 59 5.04 -2.50 -15.63
C ILE A 59 4.66 -3.97 -15.84
N ALA A 60 5.50 -4.76 -16.50
CA ALA A 60 5.24 -6.18 -16.72
C ALA A 60 5.16 -6.97 -15.41
N ILE A 61 6.03 -6.68 -14.43
CA ILE A 61 6.00 -7.28 -13.09
C ILE A 61 4.70 -6.87 -12.37
N VAL A 62 4.32 -5.60 -12.41
CA VAL A 62 3.07 -5.13 -11.77
C VAL A 62 1.85 -5.80 -12.40
N LEU A 63 1.80 -5.92 -13.73
CA LEU A 63 0.71 -6.62 -14.42
C LEU A 63 0.69 -8.12 -14.09
N TYR A 64 1.86 -8.77 -14.05
CA TYR A 64 1.97 -10.17 -13.68
C TYR A 64 1.55 -10.43 -12.23
N LEU A 65 1.98 -9.57 -11.29
CA LEU A 65 1.60 -9.67 -9.89
C LEU A 65 0.11 -9.35 -9.68
N ALA A 66 -0.43 -8.34 -10.36
CA ALA A 66 -1.86 -8.02 -10.30
C ALA A 66 -2.70 -9.19 -10.84
N PHE A 67 -2.28 -9.79 -11.96
CA PHE A 67 -2.93 -10.98 -12.51
C PHE A 67 -2.81 -12.19 -11.59
N GLY A 68 -1.62 -12.44 -11.02
CA GLY A 68 -1.39 -13.52 -10.06
C GLY A 68 -2.15 -13.35 -8.75
N PHE A 69 -2.33 -12.11 -8.28
CA PHE A 69 -3.17 -11.78 -7.13
C PHE A 69 -4.65 -12.01 -7.46
N HIS A 70 -5.08 -11.64 -8.67
CA HIS A 70 -6.44 -11.88 -9.13
C HIS A 70 -6.80 -13.37 -9.23
N VAL A 71 -5.82 -14.23 -9.52
CA VAL A 71 -5.96 -15.69 -9.52
C VAL A 71 -5.90 -16.29 -8.10
N ARG A 72 -5.24 -15.62 -7.14
CA ARG A 72 -5.13 -16.06 -5.73
C ARG A 72 -6.25 -15.58 -4.82
N ASP A 73 -6.98 -14.52 -5.19
CA ASP A 73 -8.21 -14.07 -4.53
C ASP A 73 -9.40 -15.01 -4.80
N THR A 74 -9.17 -16.33 -4.79
CA THR A 74 -10.28 -17.28 -4.75
C THR A 74 -10.87 -17.28 -3.34
N PRO A 75 -12.21 -17.19 -3.20
CA PRO A 75 -12.87 -17.21 -1.89
C PRO A 75 -12.55 -18.48 -1.07
N GLU A 76 -12.19 -19.57 -1.73
CA GLU A 76 -11.81 -20.84 -1.12
C GLU A 76 -10.62 -20.76 -0.16
N ASP A 77 -9.61 -19.92 -0.42
CA ASP A 77 -8.43 -19.84 0.46
C ASP A 77 -8.81 -19.18 1.81
N LYS A 78 -9.61 -18.11 1.76
CA LYS A 78 -10.06 -17.40 2.96
C LYS A 78 -11.00 -18.26 3.81
N ASP A 79 -11.95 -18.95 3.18
CA ASP A 79 -12.91 -19.81 3.88
C ASP A 79 -12.21 -21.02 4.50
N ARG A 80 -11.19 -21.58 3.83
CA ARG A 80 -10.39 -22.69 4.37
C ARG A 80 -9.50 -22.25 5.53
N MET A 81 -8.85 -21.10 5.43
CA MET A 81 -8.04 -20.55 6.54
C MET A 81 -8.90 -20.32 7.79
N GLN A 82 -10.09 -19.72 7.64
CA GLN A 82 -11.00 -19.49 8.76
C GLN A 82 -11.47 -20.81 9.40
N ALA A 83 -11.74 -21.84 8.59
CA ALA A 83 -12.18 -23.13 9.09
C ALA A 83 -11.04 -23.93 9.76
N GLN A 84 -9.79 -23.76 9.31
CA GLN A 84 -8.60 -24.32 9.99
C GLN A 84 -8.36 -23.67 11.35
N ASP A 85 -8.50 -22.34 11.46
CA ASP A 85 -8.33 -21.62 12.72
C ASP A 85 -9.32 -22.12 13.79
N ALA A 86 -10.56 -22.42 13.40
CA ALA A 86 -11.57 -22.98 14.32
C ALA A 86 -11.18 -24.37 14.85
N VAL A 87 -10.57 -25.21 14.00
CA VAL A 87 -10.05 -26.53 14.41
C VAL A 87 -8.91 -26.39 15.41
N GLU A 88 -7.96 -25.49 15.13
CA GLU A 88 -6.79 -25.30 15.98
C GLU A 88 -7.17 -24.71 17.35
N LEU A 89 -8.07 -23.72 17.36
CA LEU A 89 -8.61 -23.15 18.59
C LEU A 89 -9.30 -24.22 19.44
N CYS A 90 -10.02 -25.14 18.79
CA CYS A 90 -10.69 -26.24 19.47
C CYS A 90 -9.69 -27.24 20.07
N ARG A 91 -8.62 -27.62 19.33
CA ARG A 91 -7.53 -28.43 19.87
C ARG A 91 -6.90 -27.78 21.09
N GLN A 92 -6.60 -26.48 21.00
CA GLN A 92 -6.02 -25.70 22.07
C GLN A 92 -6.91 -25.69 23.32
N GLU A 93 -8.23 -25.58 23.16
CA GLU A 93 -9.18 -25.61 24.28
C GLU A 93 -9.17 -27.00 24.97
N VAL A 94 -9.17 -28.09 24.20
CA VAL A 94 -9.11 -29.46 24.74
C VAL A 94 -7.82 -29.71 25.52
N ASP A 95 -6.69 -29.18 25.04
CA ASP A 95 -5.38 -29.36 25.65
C ASP A 95 -5.21 -28.48 26.89
N SER A 96 -5.67 -27.24 26.86
CA SER A 96 -5.58 -26.29 27.99
C SER A 96 -6.63 -26.55 29.09
N TYR A 97 -7.67 -27.33 28.80
CA TYR A 97 -8.73 -27.66 29.76
C TYR A 97 -8.19 -28.42 30.98
N SER A 98 -8.30 -27.77 32.15
CA SER A 98 -7.82 -28.28 33.45
C SER A 98 -8.94 -28.76 34.39
N GLY A 99 -10.18 -28.91 33.89
CA GLY A 99 -11.35 -29.28 34.68
C GLY A 99 -11.61 -30.81 34.78
N PRO A 100 -12.81 -31.21 35.23
CA PRO A 100 -13.18 -32.63 35.37
C PRO A 100 -13.11 -33.40 34.04
N ALA A 101 -12.70 -34.67 34.10
CA ALA A 101 -12.54 -35.53 32.91
C ALA A 101 -13.81 -35.61 32.02
N VAL A 102 -15.00 -35.56 32.63
CA VAL A 102 -16.28 -35.55 31.91
C VAL A 102 -16.40 -34.33 30.98
N GLY A 103 -16.02 -33.13 31.45
CA GLY A 103 -16.04 -31.93 30.61
C GLY A 103 -15.02 -32.01 29.46
N LYS A 104 -13.82 -32.54 29.73
CA LYS A 104 -12.80 -32.75 28.69
C LYS A 104 -13.30 -33.69 27.58
N SER A 105 -13.97 -34.78 27.94
CA SER A 105 -14.50 -35.74 26.96
C SER A 105 -15.59 -35.14 26.07
N VAL A 106 -16.44 -34.26 26.59
CA VAL A 106 -17.52 -33.63 25.80
C VAL A 106 -16.94 -32.67 24.77
N ILE A 107 -15.96 -31.85 25.17
CA ILE A 107 -15.29 -30.90 24.26
C ILE A 107 -14.50 -31.67 23.20
N ALA A 108 -13.77 -32.72 23.59
CA ALA A 108 -13.02 -33.56 22.66
C ALA A 108 -13.92 -34.27 21.63
N GLU A 109 -15.09 -34.76 22.04
CA GLU A 109 -16.09 -35.38 21.16
C GLU A 109 -16.60 -34.37 20.12
N ALA A 110 -16.95 -33.16 20.54
CA ALA A 110 -17.38 -32.09 19.65
C ALA A 110 -16.26 -31.66 18.68
N CYS A 111 -15.03 -31.54 19.19
CA CYS A 111 -13.85 -31.19 18.41
C CYS A 111 -13.58 -32.19 17.30
N ARG A 112 -13.60 -33.49 17.63
CA ARG A 112 -13.41 -34.57 16.67
C ARG A 112 -14.45 -34.52 15.55
N LYS A 113 -15.72 -34.27 15.87
CA LYS A 113 -16.79 -34.18 14.87
C LYS A 113 -16.56 -33.01 13.90
N LEU A 114 -16.13 -31.86 14.42
CA LEU A 114 -15.81 -30.68 13.60
C LEU A 114 -14.61 -30.94 12.69
N GLU A 115 -13.56 -31.60 13.20
CA GLU A 115 -12.39 -32.01 12.40
C GLU A 115 -12.76 -32.98 11.27
N ASP A 116 -13.62 -33.95 11.54
CA ASP A 116 -14.10 -34.90 10.53
C ASP A 116 -14.90 -34.22 9.43
N GLU A 117 -15.69 -33.20 9.77
CA GLU A 117 -16.47 -32.42 8.82
C GLU A 117 -15.58 -31.52 7.97
N PHE A 118 -14.59 -30.87 8.59
CA PHE A 118 -13.56 -30.10 7.89
C PHE A 118 -12.78 -30.98 6.90
N ARG A 119 -12.36 -32.18 7.31
CA ARG A 119 -11.65 -33.12 6.43
C ARG A 119 -12.49 -33.54 5.24
N LYS A 120 -13.79 -33.79 5.43
CA LYS A 120 -14.70 -34.13 4.32
C LYS A 120 -14.89 -32.98 3.33
N SER A 121 -14.93 -31.74 3.82
CA SER A 121 -15.13 -30.56 2.97
C SER A 121 -13.88 -30.13 2.21
N PHE A 122 -12.68 -30.31 2.78
CA PHE A 122 -11.44 -29.74 2.23
C PHE A 122 -10.32 -30.76 1.97
N GLY A 123 -10.50 -32.03 2.34
CA GLY A 123 -9.49 -33.08 2.21
C GLY A 123 -9.42 -33.77 0.84
N ASP A 124 -10.43 -33.60 -0.01
CA ASP A 124 -10.51 -34.20 -1.35
C ASP A 124 -9.94 -33.28 -2.47
N VAL A 125 -9.07 -32.34 -2.12
CA VAL A 125 -8.39 -31.48 -3.11
C VAL A 125 -7.16 -32.24 -3.65
N PRO A 126 -7.13 -32.64 -4.93
CA PRO A 126 -6.00 -33.35 -5.54
C PRO A 126 -4.76 -32.47 -5.74
#